data_AF-A0A0X8FCF9-F1
#
_entry.id   AF-A0A0X8FCF9-F1
#
_cell.length_a   1.000
_cell.length_b   1.000
_cell.length_c   1.000
_cell.angle_alpha   90.00
_cell.angle_beta   90.00
_cell.angle_gamma   90.00
#
_symmetry.space_group_name_H-M   'P 1'
#
loop_
_entity.id
_entity.type
_entity.pdbx_description
1 polymer ?
#
loop_
_entity_poly.entity_id
_entity_poly.type
_entity_poly.pdbx_seq_one_letter_code
_entity_poly.pdbx_strand_id
1 'polypeptide(L)'
;MKVDMLAPTLLSQYYLRDYQAVEGACLVNVSSVAGYELMESSPFYSPMKFYISAFSENIGRYLHNQEAAVQVKILAPAAVNTAFINVASQDESLTADDVWKRYNEADEIAAFLDQLIKSDKVLAKVNLDSREFELLDPQLPNRWAKD
;
A
#
# COMPACT_ATOMS: atom_id res chain seq x y z
N MET A 1 -7.92 -13.07 1.00
CA MET A 1 -6.67 -13.79 0.64
C MET A 1 -6.39 -13.78 -0.85
N LYS A 2 -7.29 -14.26 -1.73
CA LYS A 2 -7.04 -14.25 -3.18
C LYS A 2 -6.79 -12.84 -3.74
N VAL A 3 -7.60 -11.86 -3.35
CA VAL A 3 -7.57 -10.50 -3.88
C VAL A 3 -6.51 -9.63 -3.21
N ASP A 4 -6.48 -9.54 -1.88
CA ASP A 4 -5.54 -8.63 -1.19
C ASP A 4 -4.09 -9.12 -1.08
N MET A 5 -3.86 -10.41 -1.35
CA MET A 5 -2.57 -11.05 -1.10
C MET A 5 -2.04 -11.77 -2.34
N LEU A 6 -2.75 -12.81 -2.80
CA LEU A 6 -2.25 -13.67 -3.87
C LEU A 6 -2.15 -12.93 -5.22
N ALA A 7 -3.22 -12.25 -5.63
CA ALA A 7 -3.27 -11.52 -6.89
C ALA A 7 -2.16 -10.46 -7.00
N PRO A 8 -1.99 -9.52 -6.04
CA PRO A 8 -0.93 -8.51 -6.14
C PRO A 8 0.47 -9.13 -6.06
N THR A 9 0.68 -10.22 -5.31
CA THR A 9 1.97 -10.94 -5.34
C THR A 9 2.28 -11.51 -6.72
N LEU A 10 1.33 -12.24 -7.33
CA LEU A 10 1.55 -12.85 -8.64
C LEU A 10 1.76 -11.81 -9.74
N LEU A 11 0.93 -10.76 -9.74
CA LEU A 11 1.09 -9.66 -10.69
C LEU A 11 2.43 -8.96 -10.49
N SER A 12 2.83 -8.68 -9.25
CA SER A 12 4.15 -8.10 -8.94
C SER A 12 5.27 -8.97 -9.51
N GLN A 13 5.21 -10.29 -9.35
CA GLN A 13 6.23 -11.19 -9.91
C GLN A 13 6.30 -11.11 -11.44
N TYR A 14 5.16 -11.09 -12.14
CA TYR A 14 5.14 -11.00 -13.60
C TYR A 14 5.61 -9.64 -14.11
N TYR A 15 5.11 -8.55 -13.55
CA TYR A 15 5.53 -7.20 -13.96
C TYR A 15 6.99 -6.93 -13.63
N LEU A 16 7.49 -7.33 -12.46
CA LEU A 16 8.90 -7.11 -12.13
C LEU A 16 9.83 -7.93 -13.02
N ARG A 17 9.45 -9.16 -13.42
CA ARG A 17 10.22 -9.93 -14.41
C ARG A 17 10.38 -9.16 -15.72
N ASP A 18 9.31 -8.53 -16.20
CA ASP A 18 9.27 -7.92 -17.53
C ASP A 18 9.79 -6.47 -17.52
N TYR A 19 9.71 -5.76 -16.39
CA TYR A 19 10.00 -4.32 -16.30
C TYR A 19 11.20 -3.94 -15.42
N GLN A 20 11.89 -4.89 -14.78
CA GLN A 20 13.01 -4.57 -13.87
C GLN A 20 14.11 -3.68 -14.47
N ALA A 21 14.33 -3.73 -15.78
CA ALA A 21 15.34 -2.94 -16.48
C ALA A 21 14.77 -1.71 -17.22
N VAL A 22 13.48 -1.40 -17.05
CA VAL A 22 12.82 -0.29 -17.75
C VAL A 22 12.90 0.97 -16.90
N GLU A 23 13.59 1.99 -17.41
CA GLU A 23 13.70 3.29 -16.74
C GLU A 23 12.33 3.96 -16.60
N GLY A 24 12.07 4.51 -15.42
CA GLY A 24 10.79 5.14 -15.09
C GLY A 24 9.64 4.16 -14.80
N ALA A 25 9.86 2.84 -14.87
CA ALA A 25 8.85 1.87 -14.46
C ALA A 25 8.63 1.93 -12.94
N CYS A 26 7.37 1.91 -12.51
CA CYS A 26 6.99 1.92 -11.10
C CYS A 26 5.86 0.91 -10.85
N LEU A 27 6.11 -0.07 -9.98
CA LEU A 27 5.08 -0.93 -9.43
C LEU A 27 4.57 -0.33 -8.13
N VAL A 28 3.27 -0.05 -8.04
CA VAL A 28 2.64 0.40 -6.79
C VAL A 28 1.66 -0.64 -6.29
N ASN A 29 1.92 -1.20 -5.11
CA ASN A 29 0.96 -2.06 -4.42
C ASN A 29 0.12 -1.23 -3.46
N VAL A 30 -1.21 -1.38 -3.56
CA VAL A 30 -2.15 -0.74 -2.64
C VAL A 30 -2.37 -1.63 -1.42
N SER A 31 -1.71 -1.26 -0.33
CA SER A 31 -1.87 -1.85 1.00
C SER A 31 -3.00 -1.11 1.75
N SER A 32 -2.80 -0.85 3.03
CA SER A 32 -3.60 -0.03 3.92
C SER A 32 -2.73 0.36 5.10
N VAL A 33 -3.11 1.38 5.86
CA VAL A 33 -2.53 1.60 7.19
C VAL A 33 -2.66 0.36 8.10
N ALA A 34 -3.69 -0.47 7.88
CA ALA A 34 -3.83 -1.78 8.52
C ALA A 34 -2.70 -2.78 8.17
N GLY A 35 -1.83 -2.45 7.20
CA GLY A 35 -0.61 -3.20 6.88
C GLY A 35 0.64 -2.75 7.63
N TYR A 36 0.50 -1.74 8.49
CA TYR A 36 1.54 -1.22 9.38
C TYR A 36 1.08 -1.12 10.83
N GLU A 37 -0.24 -1.10 11.06
CA GLU A 37 -0.86 -1.03 12.39
C GLU A 37 -1.96 -2.10 12.48
N LEU A 38 -1.83 -3.06 13.42
CA LEU A 38 -2.82 -4.13 13.57
C LEU A 38 -4.13 -3.57 14.14
N MET A 39 -5.24 -3.94 13.50
CA MET A 39 -6.58 -3.54 13.91
C MET A 39 -7.37 -4.76 14.39
N GLU A 40 -7.77 -4.77 15.66
CA GLU A 40 -8.57 -5.84 16.26
C GLU A 40 -9.95 -5.98 15.61
N SER A 41 -10.49 -4.89 15.05
CA SER A 41 -11.76 -4.88 14.31
C SER A 41 -11.70 -5.62 12.97
N SER A 42 -10.51 -5.95 12.47
CA SER A 42 -10.33 -6.57 11.15
C SER A 42 -9.26 -7.67 11.17
N PRO A 43 -9.45 -8.75 11.96
CA PRO A 43 -8.40 -9.72 12.30
C PRO A 43 -7.89 -10.55 11.12
N PHE A 44 -8.64 -10.63 10.02
CA PHE A 44 -8.21 -11.32 8.80
C PHE A 44 -7.67 -10.35 7.74
N TYR A 45 -8.14 -9.11 7.72
CA TYR A 45 -7.73 -8.11 6.74
C TYR A 45 -6.34 -7.55 7.05
N SER A 46 -6.10 -7.13 8.29
CA SER A 46 -4.84 -6.51 8.70
C SER A 46 -3.64 -7.43 8.41
N PRO A 47 -3.64 -8.73 8.78
CA PRO A 47 -2.52 -9.61 8.43
C PRO A 47 -2.24 -9.73 6.92
N MET A 48 -3.27 -9.71 6.07
CA MET A 48 -3.07 -9.72 4.61
C MET A 48 -2.40 -8.44 4.12
N LYS A 49 -2.76 -7.28 4.69
CA LYS A 49 -2.13 -6.00 4.37
C LYS A 49 -0.70 -5.91 4.92
N PHE A 50 -0.43 -6.50 6.09
CA PHE A 50 0.94 -6.65 6.58
C PHE A 50 1.80 -7.47 5.62
N TYR A 51 1.27 -8.59 5.12
CA TYR A 51 1.97 -9.38 4.12
C TYR A 51 2.30 -8.55 2.87
N ILE A 52 1.34 -7.81 2.30
CA ILE A 52 1.61 -7.08 1.05
C ILE A 52 2.58 -5.91 1.26
N SER A 53 2.51 -5.24 2.41
CA SER A 53 3.50 -4.24 2.82
C SER A 53 4.89 -4.86 2.94
N ALA A 54 5.03 -5.96 3.67
CA ALA A 54 6.29 -6.66 3.86
C ALA A 54 6.88 -7.21 2.56
N PHE A 55 6.05 -7.82 1.73
CA PHE A 55 6.43 -8.29 0.41
C PHE A 55 6.97 -7.14 -0.46
N SER A 56 6.25 -6.02 -0.51
CA SER A 56 6.58 -4.88 -1.36
C SER A 56 7.86 -4.16 -0.90
N GLU A 57 8.02 -3.92 0.41
CA GLU A 57 9.26 -3.32 0.93
C GLU A 57 10.46 -4.23 0.67
N ASN A 58 10.31 -5.54 0.88
CA ASN A 58 11.43 -6.47 0.71
C ASN A 58 11.83 -6.63 -0.76
N ILE A 59 10.87 -6.77 -1.69
CA ILE A 59 11.19 -6.89 -3.11
C ILE A 59 11.74 -5.59 -3.68
N GLY A 60 11.25 -4.43 -3.21
CA GLY A 60 11.80 -3.12 -3.57
C GLY A 60 13.26 -2.98 -3.14
N ARG A 61 13.58 -3.35 -1.89
CA ARG A 61 14.96 -3.39 -1.39
C ARG A 61 15.85 -4.35 -2.18
N TYR A 62 15.34 -5.54 -2.48
CA TYR A 62 16.07 -6.54 -3.28
C TYR A 62 16.44 -5.97 -4.65
N LEU A 63 15.47 -5.40 -5.37
CA LEU A 63 15.68 -4.83 -6.71
C LEU A 63 16.62 -3.63 -6.68
N HIS A 64 16.47 -2.74 -5.70
CA HIS A 64 17.40 -1.63 -5.51
C HIS A 64 18.84 -2.11 -5.34
N ASN A 65 19.07 -3.16 -4.52
CA ASN A 65 20.40 -3.75 -4.33
C ASN A 65 20.94 -4.46 -5.58
N GLN A 66 20.08 -4.84 -6.52
CA GLN A 66 20.46 -5.37 -7.84
C GLN A 66 20.63 -4.26 -8.88
N GLU A 67 20.57 -2.98 -8.48
CA GLU A 67 20.65 -1.82 -9.37
C GLU A 67 19.57 -1.86 -10.49
N ALA A 68 18.42 -2.48 -10.20
CA ALA A 68 17.29 -2.50 -11.12
C ALA A 68 16.72 -1.08 -11.31
N ALA A 69 16.26 -0.78 -12.53
CA ALA A 69 15.70 0.52 -12.87
C ALA A 69 14.27 0.72 -12.35
N VAL A 70 13.52 -0.38 -12.17
CA VAL A 70 12.14 -0.33 -11.67
C VAL A 70 12.08 0.10 -10.21
N GLN A 71 11.10 0.94 -9.88
CA GLN A 71 10.76 1.28 -8.50
C GLN A 71 9.60 0.41 -7.99
N VAL A 72 9.64 0.04 -6.71
CA VAL A 72 8.51 -0.58 -6.02
C VAL A 72 8.07 0.34 -4.90
N LYS A 73 6.80 0.73 -4.92
CA LYS A 73 6.22 1.67 -3.96
C LYS A 73 4.93 1.12 -3.36
N ILE A 74 4.52 1.70 -2.24
CA ILE A 74 3.41 1.24 -1.42
C ILE A 74 2.50 2.41 -1.13
N LEU A 75 1.23 2.28 -1.46
CA LEU A 75 0.18 3.18 -1.00
C LEU A 75 -0.56 2.50 0.16
N ALA A 76 -0.60 3.14 1.32
CA ALA A 76 -1.23 2.65 2.54
C ALA A 76 -2.29 3.64 3.05
N PRO A 77 -3.49 3.66 2.42
CA PRO A 77 -4.57 4.54 2.84
C PRO A 77 -5.16 4.14 4.20
N ALA A 78 -5.75 5.12 4.88
CA ALA A 78 -6.69 4.90 5.97
C ALA A 78 -8.11 4.68 5.42
N ALA A 79 -9.15 5.06 6.17
CA ALA A 79 -10.52 5.01 5.67
C ALA A 79 -10.68 5.97 4.46
N VAL A 80 -11.30 5.49 3.38
CA VAL A 80 -11.54 6.26 2.15
C VAL A 80 -12.98 6.07 1.69
N ASN A 81 -13.65 7.15 1.33
CA ASN A 81 -14.99 7.14 0.76
C ASN A 81 -15.00 6.45 -0.62
N THR A 82 -15.28 5.16 -0.62
CA THR A 82 -15.29 4.30 -1.82
C THR A 82 -16.27 3.16 -1.63
N ALA A 83 -16.55 2.42 -2.71
CA ALA A 83 -17.34 1.19 -2.66
C ALA A 83 -16.67 0.05 -1.87
N PHE A 84 -15.46 0.23 -1.32
CA PHE A 84 -14.77 -0.78 -0.52
C PHE A 84 -15.65 -1.27 0.64
N ILE A 85 -16.34 -0.36 1.34
CA ILE A 85 -17.19 -0.77 2.47
C ILE A 85 -18.34 -1.65 2.02
N ASN A 86 -18.96 -1.36 0.88
CA ASN A 86 -20.06 -2.16 0.34
C ASN A 86 -19.57 -3.56 -0.04
N VAL A 87 -18.42 -3.66 -0.69
CA VAL A 87 -17.83 -4.94 -1.09
C VAL A 87 -17.38 -5.76 0.13
N ALA A 88 -16.76 -5.11 1.13
CA ALA A 88 -16.26 -5.78 2.32
C ALA A 88 -17.38 -6.26 3.26
N SER A 89 -18.47 -5.49 3.37
CA SER A 89 -19.64 -5.82 4.19
C SER A 89 -20.69 -6.68 3.47
N GLN A 90 -20.64 -6.73 2.13
CA GLN A 90 -21.72 -7.28 1.28
C GLN A 90 -23.05 -6.54 1.47
N ASP A 91 -22.99 -5.23 1.72
CA ASP A 91 -24.15 -4.36 1.93
C ASP A 91 -24.03 -3.09 1.09
N GLU A 92 -24.85 -2.97 0.05
CA GLU A 92 -24.89 -1.81 -0.84
C GLU A 92 -25.53 -0.56 -0.20
N SER A 93 -26.21 -0.69 0.94
CA SER A 93 -26.87 0.42 1.61
C SER A 93 -25.94 1.22 2.53
N LEU A 94 -24.81 0.64 2.94
CA LEU A 94 -23.86 1.31 3.83
C LEU A 94 -23.15 2.47 3.13
N THR A 95 -23.11 3.61 3.82
CA THR A 95 -22.32 4.78 3.42
C THR A 95 -21.02 4.87 4.22
N ALA A 96 -20.09 5.71 3.76
CA ALA A 96 -18.86 6.00 4.48
C ALA A 96 -19.14 6.57 5.90
N ASP A 97 -20.16 7.42 6.03
CA ASP A 97 -20.55 8.07 7.28
C ASP A 97 -21.10 7.08 8.31
N ASP A 98 -21.72 5.98 7.86
CA ASP A 98 -22.25 4.94 8.75
C ASP A 98 -21.13 4.17 9.47
N VAL A 99 -19.94 4.10 8.85
CA VAL A 99 -18.86 3.21 9.30
C VAL A 99 -17.67 3.99 9.87
N TRP A 100 -17.35 5.15 9.30
CA TRP A 100 -16.15 5.89 9.66
C TRP A 100 -16.49 7.28 10.16
N LYS A 101 -15.95 7.63 11.34
CA LYS A 101 -16.06 9.00 11.87
C LYS A 101 -15.27 10.03 11.05
N ARG A 102 -14.25 9.59 10.34
CA ARG A 102 -13.35 10.40 9.50
C ARG A 102 -12.79 9.51 8.40
N TYR A 103 -12.74 10.02 7.18
CA TYR A 103 -12.18 9.33 6.01
C TYR A 103 -11.63 10.37 5.02
N ASN A 104 -10.81 9.92 4.08
CA ASN A 104 -10.38 10.71 2.93
C ASN A 104 -11.30 10.48 1.73
N GLU A 105 -11.30 11.41 0.79
CA GLU A 105 -11.93 11.24 -0.52
C GLU A 105 -11.01 10.50 -1.50
N ALA A 106 -11.60 9.79 -2.46
CA ALA A 106 -10.84 9.03 -3.46
C ALA A 106 -9.87 9.93 -4.26
N ASP A 107 -10.29 11.15 -4.58
CA ASP A 107 -9.48 12.13 -5.32
C ASP A 107 -8.25 12.60 -4.50
N GLU A 108 -8.38 12.70 -3.17
CA GLU A 108 -7.25 13.03 -2.30
C GLU A 108 -6.21 11.92 -2.30
N ILE A 109 -6.67 10.66 -2.25
CA ILE A 109 -5.78 9.49 -2.30
C ILE A 109 -5.15 9.34 -3.69
N ALA A 110 -5.86 9.68 -4.76
CA ALA A 110 -5.30 9.70 -6.11
C ALA A 110 -4.22 10.78 -6.26
N ALA A 111 -4.43 11.98 -5.73
CA ALA A 111 -3.42 13.03 -5.69
C ALA A 111 -2.21 12.62 -4.85
N PHE A 112 -2.42 11.90 -3.74
CA PHE A 112 -1.35 11.40 -2.91
C PHE A 112 -0.53 10.28 -3.61
N LEU A 113 -1.18 9.41 -4.38
CA LEU A 113 -0.51 8.43 -5.23
C LEU A 113 0.39 9.09 -6.28
N ASP A 114 -0.07 10.18 -6.91
CA ASP A 114 0.75 10.93 -7.87
C ASP A 114 2.00 11.52 -7.20
N GLN A 115 1.86 12.07 -5.98
CA GLN A 115 3.00 12.54 -5.19
C GLN A 115 3.96 11.39 -4.86
N LEU A 116 3.45 10.22 -4.46
CA LEU A 116 4.27 9.04 -4.21
C LEU A 116 5.09 8.66 -5.43
N ILE A 117 4.47 8.54 -6.60
CA ILE A 117 5.12 8.13 -7.85
C ILE A 117 6.28 9.09 -8.18
N LYS A 118 6.08 10.39 -8.01
CA LYS A 118 7.08 11.43 -8.33
C LYS A 118 8.17 11.60 -7.27
N SER A 119 7.96 11.10 -6.04
CA SER A 119 8.93 11.25 -4.95
C SER A 119 10.05 10.21 -4.97
N ASP A 120 11.07 10.39 -4.14
CA ASP A 120 12.10 9.39 -3.84
C ASP A 120 11.67 8.40 -2.75
N LYS A 121 10.46 8.56 -2.20
CA LYS A 121 9.94 7.75 -1.10
C LYS A 121 9.30 6.45 -1.58
N VAL A 122 9.31 5.46 -0.70
CA VAL A 122 8.80 4.11 -0.97
C VAL A 122 7.36 3.95 -0.50
N LEU A 123 6.97 4.65 0.57
CA LEU A 123 5.68 4.49 1.23
C LEU A 123 4.92 5.82 1.26
N ALA A 124 3.67 5.80 0.82
CA ALA A 124 2.68 6.84 1.11
C ALA A 124 1.68 6.27 2.12
N LYS A 125 1.75 6.72 3.37
CA LYS A 125 0.90 6.26 4.46
C LYS A 125 -0.01 7.39 4.93
N VAL A 126 -1.27 7.08 5.22
CA VAL A 126 -2.16 8.00 5.92
C VAL A 126 -2.07 7.71 7.41
N ASN A 127 -1.77 8.74 8.21
CA ASN A 127 -1.77 8.62 9.66
C ASN A 127 -3.19 8.32 10.18
N LEU A 128 -3.35 7.31 11.05
CA LEU A 128 -4.68 6.92 11.54
C LEU A 128 -5.33 7.99 12.41
N ASP A 129 -4.55 8.70 13.21
CA ASP A 129 -5.06 9.67 14.17
C ASP A 129 -5.18 11.07 13.55
N SER A 130 -4.10 11.56 12.92
CA SER A 130 -4.04 12.91 12.37
C SER A 130 -4.65 13.05 10.98
N ARG A 131 -4.76 11.94 10.22
CA ARG A 131 -5.13 11.90 8.79
C ARG A 131 -4.14 12.60 7.86
N GLU A 132 -2.95 12.91 8.35
CA GLU A 132 -1.90 13.50 7.54
C GLU A 132 -1.37 12.49 6.51
N PHE A 133 -0.99 13.01 5.35
CA PHE A 133 -0.34 12.28 4.28
C PHE A 133 1.17 12.24 4.52
N GLU A 134 1.70 11.04 4.77
CA GLU A 134 3.09 10.81 5.13
C GLU A 134 3.83 10.10 3.97
N LEU A 135 4.79 10.77 3.33
CA LEU A 135 5.75 10.14 2.42
C LEU A 135 6.97 9.67 3.22
N LEU A 136 7.22 8.37 3.22
CA LEU A 136 8.12 7.70 4.14
C LEU A 136 9.09 6.76 3.41
N ASP A 137 10.25 6.55 4.03
CA ASP A 137 11.13 5.44 3.72
C ASP A 137 10.53 4.12 4.24
N PRO A 138 11.04 2.94 3.81
CA PRO A 138 10.55 1.64 4.28
C PRO A 138 10.53 1.52 5.81
N GLN A 139 9.42 1.05 6.38
CA GLN A 139 9.19 1.07 7.84
C GLN A 139 9.50 -0.26 8.52
N LEU A 140 9.54 -1.37 7.78
CA LEU A 140 9.73 -2.69 8.37
C LEU A 140 11.21 -2.96 8.63
N PRO A 141 11.58 -3.68 9.72
CA PRO A 141 12.96 -3.96 10.05
C PRO A 141 13.74 -4.55 8.86
N ASN A 142 14.94 -4.03 8.62
CA ASN A 142 15.87 -4.55 7.62
C ASN A 142 17.15 -5.02 8.32
N ARG A 143 17.44 -6.32 8.23
CA ARG A 143 18.66 -6.90 8.80
C ARG A 143 19.94 -6.36 8.14
N TRP A 144 19.85 -5.88 6.91
CA TRP A 144 21.00 -5.42 6.11
C TRP A 144 20.91 -3.94 5.74
N ALA A 145 20.16 -3.14 6.50
CA ALA A 145 20.27 -1.69 6.36
C ALA A 145 21.73 -1.32 6.61
N LYS A 146 22.38 -0.71 5.62
CA LYS A 146 23.64 -0.02 5.85
C LYS A 146 23.27 1.34 6.43
N ASP A 147 23.86 1.67 7.58
CA ASP A 147 23.76 3.00 8.20
C ASP A 147 24.22 4.10 7.23
#